data_AF-A0A960H3M9-F1
#
_entry.id   AF-A0A960H3M9-F1
#
_cell.length_a   1.000
_cell.length_b   1.000
_cell.length_c   1.000
_cell.angle_alpha   90.00
_cell.angle_beta   90.00
_cell.angle_gamma   90.00
#
_symmetry.space_group_name_H-M   'P 1'
#
loop_
_entity.id
_entity.type
_entity.pdbx_description
1 polymer ?
#
loop_
_entity_poly.entity_id
_entity_poly.type
_entity_poly.pdbx_seq_one_letter_code
_entity_poly.pdbx_strand_id
1 'polypeptide(L)'
;MLDTVAVENYRSLRRLVVPLRPCNVITGPNGSGKSSLYRALRLLADSARNGAVAALAREGGLGSTMWAGKGRKGPVSLKLGFAGDDFGYAVDFGLPKDANTAFHLDPEIKSEAVWAGPALRPSTLLAERPGPTVRLRDGDDGWRIAPTALRPF
;
A
#
# COMPACT_ATOMS: atom_id res chain seq x y z
N MET A 1 9.73 1.71 16.11
CA MET A 1 8.85 0.51 16.20
C MET A 1 7.61 0.72 15.34
N LEU A 2 6.95 -0.33 14.85
CA LEU A 2 5.65 -0.16 14.15
C LEU A 2 4.55 0.14 15.17
N ASP A 3 3.80 1.21 14.97
CA ASP A 3 2.71 1.65 15.84
C ASP A 3 1.33 1.29 15.30
N THR A 4 1.19 1.18 13.97
CA THR A 4 -0.10 1.07 13.30
C THR A 4 0.08 0.38 11.97
N VAL A 5 -0.88 -0.47 11.61
CA VAL A 5 -1.01 -0.99 10.25
C VAL A 5 -2.39 -0.64 9.71
N ALA A 6 -2.42 -0.20 8.46
CA ALA A 6 -3.65 0.12 7.73
C ALA A 6 -3.76 -0.73 6.47
N VAL A 7 -4.94 -1.29 6.25
CA VAL A 7 -5.28 -2.11 5.08
C VAL A 7 -6.65 -1.70 4.56
N GLU A 8 -6.76 -1.46 3.26
CA GLU A 8 -8.02 -1.19 2.59
C GLU A 8 -8.17 -2.03 1.32
N ASN A 9 -9.38 -2.54 1.10
CA ASN A 9 -9.77 -3.31 -0.07
C ASN A 9 -8.96 -4.60 -0.33
N TYR A 10 -8.54 -5.30 0.72
CA TYR A 10 -7.78 -6.55 0.63
C TYR A 10 -8.60 -7.75 1.12
N ARG A 11 -9.01 -8.64 0.21
CA ARG A 11 -9.71 -9.91 0.49
C ARG A 11 -10.94 -9.80 1.39
N SER A 12 -10.82 -10.16 2.66
CA SER A 12 -11.93 -10.05 3.62
C SER A 12 -11.92 -8.69 4.35
N LEU A 13 -10.87 -7.89 4.19
CA LEU A 13 -10.68 -6.61 4.84
C LEU A 13 -11.12 -5.47 3.92
N ARG A 14 -12.28 -4.87 4.21
CA ARG A 14 -12.74 -3.67 3.49
C ARG A 14 -11.91 -2.46 3.88
N ARG A 15 -11.81 -2.19 5.17
CA ARG A 15 -11.00 -1.13 5.78
C ARG A 15 -10.67 -1.56 7.20
N LEU A 16 -9.38 -1.61 7.53
CA LEU A 16 -8.90 -2.01 8.83
C LEU A 16 -7.70 -1.12 9.20
N VAL A 17 -7.75 -0.54 10.40
CA VAL A 17 -6.63 0.20 11.00
C VAL A 17 -6.39 -0.41 12.37
N VAL A 18 -5.20 -0.96 12.61
CA VAL A 18 -4.86 -1.70 13.82
C VAL A 18 -3.70 -1.00 14.51
N PRO A 19 -3.89 -0.47 15.73
CA PRO A 19 -2.77 -0.06 16.56
C PRO A 19 -1.99 -1.30 17.03
N LEU A 20 -0.67 -1.21 17.02
CA LEU A 20 0.25 -2.26 17.40
C LEU A 20 0.93 -1.92 18.73
N ARG A 21 1.18 -2.96 19.51
CA ARG A 21 1.99 -2.94 20.74
C ARG A 21 3.16 -3.91 20.60
N PRO A 22 4.08 -3.99 21.57
CA PRO A 22 5.19 -4.96 21.53
C PRO A 22 4.75 -6.42 21.36
N CYS A 23 3.54 -6.77 21.81
CA CYS A 23 2.91 -8.07 21.57
C CYS A 23 1.46 -7.88 21.16
N ASN A 24 1.05 -8.47 20.02
CA ASN A 24 -0.30 -8.40 19.49
C ASN A 24 -0.83 -9.82 19.27
N VAL A 25 -1.96 -10.15 19.90
CA VAL A 25 -2.62 -11.44 19.73
C VAL A 25 -3.88 -11.25 18.91
N ILE A 26 -3.93 -11.84 17.71
CA ILE A 26 -5.08 -11.73 16.81
C ILE A 26 -5.98 -12.95 16.96
N THR A 27 -7.17 -12.74 17.53
CA THR A 27 -8.18 -13.79 17.77
C THR A 27 -9.47 -13.54 16.99
N GLY A 28 -10.37 -14.52 16.98
CA GLY A 28 -11.70 -14.42 16.38
C GLY A 28 -12.13 -15.67 15.60
N PRO A 29 -13.40 -15.78 15.19
CA PRO A 29 -13.94 -16.96 14.49
C PRO A 29 -13.27 -17.25 13.13
N ASN A 30 -13.48 -18.46 12.60
CA ASN A 30 -13.07 -18.77 11.23
C ASN A 30 -13.78 -17.83 10.23
N GLY A 31 -13.04 -17.39 9.20
CA GLY A 31 -13.56 -16.43 8.22
C GLY A 31 -13.55 -14.96 8.67
N SER A 32 -13.17 -14.63 9.90
CA SER A 32 -13.16 -13.24 10.41
C SER A 32 -12.09 -12.32 9.80
N GLY A 33 -11.20 -12.85 8.94
CA GLY A 33 -10.17 -12.06 8.26
C GLY A 33 -8.79 -12.04 8.90
N LYS A 34 -8.53 -12.86 9.94
CA LYS A 34 -7.20 -13.00 10.55
C LYS A 34 -6.11 -13.34 9.53
N SER A 35 -6.34 -14.37 8.71
CA SER A 35 -5.39 -14.77 7.67
C SER A 35 -5.19 -13.67 6.62
N SER A 36 -6.22 -12.88 6.32
CA SER A 36 -6.09 -11.73 5.42
C SER A 36 -5.21 -10.65 6.03
N LEU A 37 -5.30 -10.39 7.34
CA LEU A 37 -4.39 -9.45 8.02
C LEU A 37 -2.93 -9.92 7.93
N TYR A 38 -2.65 -11.18 8.25
CA TYR A 38 -1.29 -11.72 8.13
C TYR A 38 -0.76 -11.66 6.70
N ARG A 39 -1.60 -11.97 5.71
CA ARG A 39 -1.19 -11.91 4.30
C ARG A 39 -1.02 -10.48 3.78
N ALA A 40 -1.78 -9.50 4.29
CA ALA A 40 -1.56 -8.09 3.98
C ALA A 40 -0.21 -7.59 4.52
N LEU A 41 0.16 -7.98 5.75
CA LEU A 41 1.49 -7.70 6.32
C LEU A 41 2.60 -8.33 5.48
N ARG A 42 2.43 -9.59 5.08
CA ARG A 42 3.38 -10.29 4.21
C ARG A 42 3.50 -9.58 2.86
N LEU A 43 2.39 -9.20 2.24
CA LEU A 43 2.37 -8.49 0.96
C LEU A 43 3.07 -7.14 1.04
N LEU A 44 2.85 -6.38 2.13
CA LEU A 44 3.53 -5.12 2.37
C LEU A 44 5.05 -5.32 2.47
N ALA A 45 5.50 -6.30 3.25
CA ALA A 45 6.92 -6.63 3.37
C ALA A 45 7.55 -7.17 2.08
N ASP A 46 6.82 -8.02 1.34
CA ASP A 46 7.28 -8.61 0.08
C ASP A 46 7.38 -7.56 -1.03
N SER A 47 6.45 -6.60 -1.08
CA SER A 47 6.46 -5.51 -2.06
C SER A 47 7.71 -4.64 -1.89
N ALA A 48 8.13 -4.39 -0.64
CA ALA A 48 9.35 -3.64 -0.34
C ALA A 48 10.64 -4.41 -0.68
N ARG A 49 10.64 -5.75 -0.61
CA ARG A 49 11.85 -6.58 -0.83
C ARG A 49 12.03 -7.06 -2.26
N ASN A 50 10.95 -7.48 -2.90
CA ASN A 50 10.97 -8.21 -4.18
C ASN A 50 10.23 -7.47 -5.29
N GLY A 51 9.78 -6.24 -5.04
CA GLY A 51 8.93 -5.47 -5.94
C GLY A 51 7.46 -5.86 -5.86
N ALA A 52 6.59 -4.88 -6.08
CA ALA A 52 5.14 -5.02 -5.91
C ALA A 52 4.51 -6.01 -6.90
N VAL A 53 4.94 -6.02 -8.16
CA VAL A 53 4.40 -6.92 -9.20
C VAL A 53 4.62 -8.38 -8.84
N ALA A 54 5.85 -8.77 -8.50
CA ALA A 54 6.16 -10.15 -8.14
C ALA A 54 5.44 -10.59 -6.85
N ALA A 55 5.28 -9.68 -5.89
CA ALA A 55 4.53 -9.95 -4.66
C ALA A 55 3.04 -10.19 -4.95
N LEU A 56 2.41 -9.35 -5.77
CA LEU A 56 1.00 -9.48 -6.16
C LEU A 56 0.75 -10.67 -7.11
N ALA A 57 1.67 -10.97 -8.02
CA ALA A 57 1.59 -12.15 -8.88
C ALA A 57 1.54 -13.44 -8.06
N ARG A 58 2.35 -13.56 -7.00
CA ARG A 58 2.32 -14.69 -6.06
C ARG A 58 1.01 -14.81 -5.27
N GLU A 59 0.26 -13.72 -5.15
CA GLU A 59 -1.08 -13.70 -4.55
C GLU A 59 -2.20 -14.02 -5.57
N GLY A 60 -1.84 -14.34 -6.83
CA GLY A 60 -2.78 -14.63 -7.92
C GLY A 60 -3.15 -13.41 -8.76
N GLY A 61 -2.36 -12.34 -8.71
CA GLY A 61 -2.62 -11.07 -9.39
C GLY A 61 -3.48 -10.11 -8.57
N LEU A 62 -3.49 -8.83 -8.95
CA LEU A 62 -4.16 -7.77 -8.19
C LEU A 62 -5.65 -8.06 -8.00
N GLY A 63 -6.35 -8.51 -9.04
CA GLY A 63 -7.78 -8.85 -8.97
C GLY A 63 -8.12 -9.87 -7.88
N SER A 64 -7.27 -10.88 -7.68
CA SER A 64 -7.42 -11.96 -6.69
C SER A 64 -7.18 -11.50 -5.24
N THR A 65 -6.51 -10.36 -5.07
CA THR A 65 -6.27 -9.75 -3.75
C THR A 65 -7.40 -8.84 -3.29
N MET A 66 -8.30 -8.46 -4.18
CA MET A 66 -9.31 -7.44 -3.90
C MET A 66 -10.36 -7.90 -2.90
N TRP A 67 -10.96 -6.92 -2.21
CA TRP A 67 -12.06 -7.20 -1.30
C TRP A 67 -13.28 -7.81 -2.01
N ALA A 68 -13.81 -8.89 -1.45
CA ALA A 68 -14.79 -9.78 -2.10
C ALA A 68 -16.27 -9.51 -1.71
N GLY A 69 -16.58 -8.39 -1.05
CA GLY A 69 -17.95 -8.09 -0.61
C GLY A 69 -18.86 -7.50 -1.71
N LYS A 70 -20.18 -7.60 -1.48
CA LYS A 70 -21.20 -7.05 -2.40
C LYS A 70 -21.05 -5.53 -2.54
N GLY A 71 -21.29 -5.03 -3.76
CA GLY A 71 -21.38 -3.59 -4.03
C GLY A 71 -20.04 -2.91 -4.38
N ARG A 72 -19.09 -3.64 -4.97
CA ARG A 72 -17.84 -3.04 -5.47
C ARG A 72 -18.16 -2.03 -6.57
N LYS A 73 -18.16 -0.75 -6.23
CA LYS A 73 -18.29 0.38 -7.15
C LYS A 73 -17.02 1.22 -7.07
N GLY A 74 -16.40 1.50 -8.21
CA GLY A 74 -15.18 2.31 -8.30
C GLY A 74 -13.96 1.55 -8.84
N PRO A 75 -12.84 2.26 -9.02
CA PRO A 75 -11.61 1.71 -9.58
C PRO A 75 -10.99 0.64 -8.65
N VAL A 76 -10.20 -0.26 -9.24
CA VAL A 76 -9.36 -1.20 -8.48
C VAL A 76 -8.32 -0.40 -7.70
N SER A 77 -8.38 -0.51 -6.37
CA SER A 77 -7.47 0.16 -5.43
C SER A 77 -7.26 -0.74 -4.22
N LEU A 78 -6.02 -1.18 -4.00
CA LEU A 78 -5.56 -1.91 -2.82
C LEU A 78 -4.61 -0.99 -2.07
N LYS A 79 -4.96 -0.61 -0.83
CA LYS A 79 -4.14 0.28 -0.02
C LYS A 79 -3.52 -0.48 1.14
N LEU A 80 -2.22 -0.33 1.32
CA LEU A 80 -1.44 -0.92 2.39
C LEU A 80 -0.55 0.17 3.01
N GLY A 81 -0.36 0.12 4.32
CA GLY A 81 0.58 1.01 4.97
C GLY A 81 0.84 0.67 6.42
N PHE A 82 1.88 1.29 6.95
CA PHE A 82 2.21 1.28 8.36
C PHE A 82 2.63 2.68 8.80
N ALA A 83 2.51 2.92 10.11
CA ALA A 83 3.18 4.03 10.78
C ALA A 83 4.07 3.47 11.89
N GLY A 84 5.07 4.24 12.25
CA GLY A 84 6.00 3.92 13.32
C GLY A 84 6.68 5.20 13.83
N ASP A 85 7.50 5.02 14.87
CA ASP A 85 8.08 6.15 15.60
C ASP A 85 8.92 7.07 14.71
N ASP A 86 9.69 6.48 13.78
CA ASP A 86 10.63 7.23 12.93
C ASP A 86 10.02 7.55 11.57
N PHE A 87 9.32 6.58 10.98
CA PHE A 87 8.78 6.69 9.63
C PHE A 87 7.46 5.94 9.49
N GLY A 88 6.63 6.43 8.57
CA GLY A 88 5.52 5.68 8.01
C GLY A 88 5.58 5.58 6.50
N TYR A 89 4.83 4.61 5.98
CA TYR A 89 4.77 4.28 4.57
C TYR A 89 3.34 3.90 4.18
N ALA A 90 2.88 4.35 3.02
CA ALA A 90 1.63 3.92 2.43
C ALA A 90 1.73 3.81 0.92
N VAL A 91 1.02 2.85 0.35
CA VAL A 91 0.96 2.59 -1.08
C VAL A 91 -0.46 2.24 -1.50
N ASP A 92 -0.82 2.66 -2.71
CA ASP A 92 -2.08 2.35 -3.39
C ASP A 92 -1.78 1.66 -4.73
N PHE A 93 -2.19 0.40 -4.86
CA PHE A 93 -2.08 -0.38 -6.09
C PHE A 93 -3.40 -0.36 -6.86
N GLY A 94 -3.33 -0.12 -8.17
CA GLY A 94 -4.46 -0.17 -9.07
C GLY A 94 -4.12 -0.83 -10.40
N LEU A 95 -5.09 -0.88 -11.30
CA LEU A 95 -4.88 -1.38 -12.67
C LEU A 95 -4.44 -0.26 -13.62
N PRO A 96 -3.72 -0.59 -14.72
CA PRO A 96 -3.38 0.37 -15.76
C PRO A 96 -4.61 1.06 -16.32
N LYS A 97 -4.47 2.33 -16.72
CA LYS A 97 -5.57 3.07 -17.36
C LYS A 97 -5.80 2.58 -18.79
N ASP A 98 -4.71 2.26 -19.50
CA ASP A 98 -4.77 1.73 -20.87
C ASP A 98 -4.94 0.21 -20.85
N ALA A 99 -6.13 -0.24 -21.24
CA ALA A 99 -6.47 -1.65 -21.31
C ALA A 99 -6.01 -2.33 -22.63
N ASN A 100 -5.43 -1.58 -23.57
CA ASN A 100 -5.08 -2.06 -24.92
C ASN A 100 -3.74 -2.80 -24.99
N THR A 101 -3.27 -3.38 -23.89
CA THR A 101 -2.00 -4.12 -23.83
C THR A 101 -2.20 -5.50 -23.22
N ALA A 102 -1.28 -6.42 -23.49
CA ALA A 102 -1.26 -7.73 -22.83
C ALA A 102 -1.03 -7.64 -21.30
N PHE A 103 -0.62 -6.47 -20.80
CA PHE A 103 -0.30 -6.20 -19.39
C PHE A 103 -1.37 -5.38 -18.67
N HIS A 104 -2.59 -5.30 -19.21
CA HIS A 104 -3.71 -4.55 -18.60
C HIS A 104 -4.17 -5.05 -17.21
N LEU A 105 -3.61 -6.18 -16.74
CA LEU A 105 -3.85 -6.74 -15.40
C LEU A 105 -2.65 -6.56 -14.45
N ASP A 106 -1.53 -6.03 -14.93
CA ASP A 106 -0.33 -5.82 -14.11
C ASP A 106 -0.59 -4.66 -13.14
N PRO A 107 -0.30 -4.83 -11.84
CA PRO A 107 -0.54 -3.78 -10.87
C PRO A 107 0.36 -2.57 -11.12
N GLU A 108 -0.22 -1.38 -10.95
CA GLU A 108 0.50 -0.12 -10.94
C GLU A 108 0.38 0.56 -9.57
N ILE A 109 1.48 1.13 -9.10
CA ILE A 109 1.52 2.08 -8.00
C ILE A 109 0.83 3.37 -8.46
N LYS A 110 -0.35 3.64 -7.90
CA LYS A 110 -1.14 4.86 -8.15
C LYS A 110 -0.67 6.00 -7.29
N SER A 111 -0.34 5.70 -6.05
CA SER A 111 0.26 6.63 -5.10
C SER A 111 1.13 5.87 -4.12
N GLU A 112 2.21 6.49 -3.68
CA GLU A 112 3.08 5.99 -2.63
C GLU A 112 3.62 7.18 -1.84
N ALA A 113 3.75 7.02 -0.52
CA ALA A 113 4.19 8.09 0.37
C ALA A 113 5.06 7.55 1.50
N VAL A 114 6.09 8.32 1.85
CA VAL A 114 6.93 8.15 3.04
C VAL A 114 6.89 9.44 3.84
N TRP A 115 6.68 9.33 5.15
CA TRP A 115 6.66 10.48 6.05
C TRP A 115 7.44 10.18 7.32
N ALA A 116 7.89 11.23 8.01
CA ALA A 116 8.53 11.16 9.31
C ALA A 116 7.49 11.02 10.43
N GLY A 117 7.80 10.20 11.41
CA GLY A 117 6.99 10.02 12.61
C GLY A 117 5.68 9.25 12.38
N PRO A 118 4.79 9.28 13.39
CA PRO A 118 3.66 8.35 13.50
C PRO A 118 2.46 8.72 12.62
N ALA A 119 2.49 9.88 11.95
CA ALA A 119 1.34 10.37 11.22
C ALA A 119 1.71 11.10 9.93
N LEU A 120 0.99 10.75 8.87
CA LEU A 120 1.04 11.44 7.59
C LEU A 120 0.39 12.82 7.70
N ARG A 121 1.19 13.88 7.55
CA ARG A 121 0.79 15.28 7.51
C ARG A 121 1.61 16.00 6.44
N PRO A 122 1.13 17.12 5.87
CA PRO A 122 1.93 17.90 4.92
C PRO A 122 3.31 18.29 5.45
N SER A 123 3.45 18.56 6.75
CA SER A 123 4.72 18.91 7.39
C SER A 123 5.65 17.72 7.65
N THR A 124 5.13 16.49 7.64
CA THR A 124 5.92 15.27 7.92
C THR A 124 6.23 14.48 6.65
N LEU A 125 5.53 14.75 5.55
CA LEU A 125 5.77 14.09 4.27
C LEU A 125 7.20 14.33 3.77
N LEU A 126 7.92 13.25 3.50
CA LEU A 126 9.32 13.27 3.04
C LEU A 126 9.41 12.96 1.54
N ALA A 127 8.61 12.01 1.09
CA ALA A 127 8.53 11.63 -0.31
C ALA A 127 7.08 11.28 -0.66
N GLU A 128 6.63 11.70 -1.82
CA GLU A 128 5.40 11.20 -2.42
C GLU A 128 5.61 10.88 -3.89
N ARG A 129 4.83 9.93 -4.35
CA ARG A 129 4.89 9.43 -5.71
C ARG A 129 3.48 9.26 -6.28
N PRO A 130 2.88 10.32 -6.84
CA PRO A 130 1.65 10.19 -7.63
C PRO A 130 1.97 9.60 -9.01
N GLY A 131 1.65 8.31 -9.21
CA GLY A 131 1.93 7.60 -10.44
C GLY A 131 3.44 7.50 -10.74
N PRO A 132 3.94 7.98 -11.89
CA PRO A 132 5.37 7.89 -12.23
C PRO A 132 6.22 9.05 -11.67
N THR A 133 5.61 10.13 -11.20
CA THR A 133 6.33 11.32 -10.72
C THR A 133 6.70 11.12 -9.27
N VAL A 134 7.94 11.43 -8.89
CA VAL A 134 8.39 11.44 -7.49
C VAL A 134 8.70 12.86 -7.06
N ARG A 135 8.12 13.26 -5.94
CA ARG A 135 8.44 14.50 -5.22
C ARG A 135 9.16 14.15 -3.93
N LEU A 136 10.29 14.81 -3.71
CA LEU A 136 11.10 14.66 -2.52
C LEU A 136 11.16 16.00 -1.79
N ARG A 137 11.05 15.97 -0.48
CA ARG A 137 11.27 17.13 0.36
C ARG A 137 12.76 17.42 0.48
N ASP A 138 13.11 18.68 0.35
CA ASP A 138 14.48 19.17 0.52
C ASP A 138 14.75 19.58 1.97
N GLY A 139 16.02 19.83 2.30
CA GLY A 139 16.45 20.29 3.63
C GLY A 139 15.86 21.64 4.04
N ASP A 140 15.56 22.51 3.07
CA ASP A 140 14.99 23.85 3.28
C ASP A 140 13.45 23.88 3.24
N ASP A 141 12.78 22.75 3.52
CA ASP A 141 11.33 22.57 3.39
C ASP A 141 10.75 22.77 1.98
N GLY A 142 11.63 22.91 0.98
CA GLY A 142 11.29 22.93 -0.44
C GLY A 142 10.90 21.56 -1.00
N TRP A 143 10.35 21.55 -2.21
CA TRP A 143 10.06 20.32 -2.95
C TRP A 143 10.92 20.25 -4.21
N ARG A 144 11.54 19.11 -4.45
CA ARG A 144 12.19 18.79 -5.72
C ARG A 144 11.50 17.62 -6.39
N ILE A 145 11.34 17.71 -7.71
CA ILE A 145 10.87 16.60 -8.53
C ILE A 145 12.09 15.77 -8.91
N ALA A 146 12.02 14.45 -8.70
CA ALA A 146 13.07 13.57 -9.16
C ALA A 146 13.16 13.62 -10.69
N PRO A 147 14.36 13.73 -11.28
CA PRO A 147 14.53 13.91 -12.72
C PRO A 147 14.10 12.68 -13.52
N THR A 148 14.06 11.51 -12.88
CA THR A 148 13.69 10.25 -13.51
C THR A 148 12.28 9.85 -13.09
N ALA A 149 11.40 9.70 -14.07
CA ALA A 149 10.10 9.07 -13.87
C ALA A 149 10.30 7.60 -13.49
N LEU A 150 9.66 7.17 -12.41
CA LEU A 150 9.69 5.77 -12.01
C LEU A 150 8.69 4.96 -12.82
N ARG A 151 9.07 3.72 -13.15
CA ARG A 151 8.15 2.75 -13.77
C ARG A 151 6.96 2.52 -12.84
N PRO A 152 5.75 2.24 -13.35
CA PRO A 152 4.55 2.06 -12.54
C PRO A 152 4.62 0.93 -11.50
N PHE A 153 5.67 0.12 -11.51
CA PHE A 153 5.88 -1.06 -10.67
C PHE A 153 7.32 -1.22 -10.23
#